data_AF-A0A7L3AX61-F1
#
_entry.id   AF-A0A7L3AX61-F1
#
_cell.length_a   1.000
_cell.length_b   1.000
_cell.length_c   1.000
_cell.angle_alpha   90.00
_cell.angle_beta   90.00
_cell.angle_gamma   90.00
#
_symmetry.space_group_name_H-M   'P 1'
#
loop_
_entity.id
_entity.type
_entity.pdbx_description
1 polymer ?
#
loop_
_entity_poly.entity_id
_entity_poly.type
_entity_poly.pdbx_seq_one_letter_code
_entity_poly.pdbx_strand_id
1 'polypeptide(L)'
;PCPLCRPQLEGLCSFLQLSTCPEHLLVRFCSWLLALSPDLSYTSAAVLAEQLFLQRVLSLCQPPSRHLTAALASFCSKYSQPFCRVLVAAVLQEPGEGAEQTKLVCELVEECLEPDCVRLVLSQVLEVPLSEKLLPVVQAVLGRQVRGPPRVPRGFCASAGARPQPSSPMVPLFQEVLPPDLFDLLVLTLCRQAPAFAASLSYAKLLTAVLTMYQSQVR
;
A
#
# COMPACT_ATOMS: atom_id res chain seq x y z
N PRO A 1 19.10 17.47 -20.66
CA PRO A 1 17.93 16.84 -21.30
C PRO A 1 16.72 16.85 -20.35
N CYS A 2 15.76 17.74 -20.60
CA CYS A 2 14.55 17.82 -19.80
C CYS A 2 13.76 16.51 -19.95
N PRO A 3 13.54 15.73 -18.88
CA PRO A 3 12.63 14.59 -18.95
C PRO A 3 11.24 15.14 -19.28
N LEU A 4 10.53 14.47 -20.19
CA LEU A 4 9.22 14.85 -20.76
C LEU A 4 8.32 15.62 -19.77
N CYS A 5 7.84 16.80 -20.17
CA CYS A 5 6.87 17.56 -19.38
C CYS A 5 5.54 16.80 -19.31
N ARG A 6 4.83 16.88 -18.17
CA ARG A 6 3.51 16.24 -17.93
C ARG A 6 2.57 16.24 -19.14
N PRO A 7 2.27 17.38 -19.81
CA PRO A 7 1.35 17.40 -20.95
C PRO A 7 1.87 16.63 -22.17
N GLN A 8 3.20 16.55 -22.38
CA GLN A 8 3.76 15.77 -23.49
C GLN A 8 3.63 14.27 -23.22
N LEU A 9 3.87 13.85 -21.99
CA LEU A 9 3.72 12.45 -21.60
C LEU A 9 2.25 12.02 -21.64
N GLU A 10 1.33 12.84 -21.14
CA GLU A 10 -0.12 12.60 -21.24
C GLU A 10 -0.58 12.52 -22.71
N GLY A 11 -0.05 13.39 -23.57
CA GLY A 11 -0.30 13.35 -25.02
C GLY A 11 0.20 12.05 -25.67
N LEU A 12 1.39 11.57 -25.29
CA LEU A 12 1.92 10.28 -25.75
C LEU A 12 1.08 9.11 -25.24
N CYS A 13 0.66 9.12 -23.97
CA CYS A 13 -0.19 8.08 -23.39
C CYS A 13 -1.54 7.99 -24.11
N SER A 14 -2.11 9.15 -24.47
CA SER A 14 -3.36 9.25 -25.23
C SER A 14 -3.18 8.78 -26.68
N PHE A 15 -2.07 9.14 -27.33
CA PHE A 15 -1.73 8.68 -28.69
C PHE A 15 -1.54 7.16 -28.76
N LEU A 16 -0.86 6.58 -27.77
CA LEU A 16 -0.65 5.13 -27.65
C LEU A 16 -1.87 4.38 -27.09
N GLN A 17 -2.93 5.11 -26.71
CA GLN A 17 -4.15 4.56 -26.11
C GLN A 17 -3.86 3.63 -24.92
N LEU A 18 -2.96 4.05 -24.04
CA LEU A 18 -2.49 3.21 -22.93
C LEU A 18 -3.62 2.80 -21.97
N SER A 19 -4.71 3.57 -21.90
CA SER A 19 -5.90 3.27 -21.11
C SER A 19 -6.77 2.13 -21.69
N THR A 20 -6.72 1.88 -23.01
CA THR A 20 -7.47 0.81 -23.69
C THR A 20 -6.60 -0.36 -24.14
N CYS A 21 -5.28 -0.24 -23.96
CA CYS A 21 -4.30 -1.28 -24.27
C CYS A 21 -4.65 -2.65 -23.62
N PRO A 22 -4.50 -3.78 -24.32
CA PRO A 22 -4.80 -5.09 -23.75
C PRO A 22 -3.79 -5.49 -22.66
N GLU A 23 -4.29 -6.13 -21.60
CA GLU A 23 -3.54 -6.38 -20.35
C GLU A 23 -2.27 -7.25 -20.53
N HIS A 24 -2.22 -8.12 -21.54
CA HIS A 24 -1.02 -8.92 -21.81
C HIS A 24 0.16 -8.05 -22.31
N LEU A 25 -0.13 -6.95 -23.03
CA LEU A 25 0.88 -5.97 -23.41
C LEU A 25 1.26 -5.09 -22.23
N LEU A 26 0.36 -4.87 -21.28
CA LEU A 26 0.60 -4.07 -20.08
C LEU A 26 1.73 -4.66 -19.22
N VAL A 27 1.74 -5.97 -19.01
CA VAL A 27 2.82 -6.66 -18.26
C VAL A 27 4.16 -6.47 -18.96
N ARG A 28 4.19 -6.66 -20.28
CA ARG A 28 5.41 -6.44 -21.08
C ARG A 28 5.82 -4.98 -21.03
N PHE A 29 4.90 -4.03 -21.15
CA PHE A 29 5.22 -2.61 -21.06
C PHE A 29 5.83 -2.27 -19.70
N CYS A 30 5.25 -2.76 -18.60
CA CYS A 30 5.79 -2.57 -17.26
C CYS A 30 7.21 -3.15 -17.13
N SER A 31 7.47 -4.35 -17.65
CA SER A 31 8.83 -4.92 -17.59
C SER A 31 9.85 -4.08 -18.36
N TRP A 32 9.44 -3.46 -19.47
CA TRP A 32 10.28 -2.52 -20.21
C TRP A 32 10.52 -1.23 -19.41
N LEU A 33 9.48 -0.65 -18.78
CA LEU A 33 9.62 0.53 -17.93
C LEU A 33 10.54 0.30 -16.72
N LEU A 34 10.51 -0.91 -16.16
CA LEU A 34 11.37 -1.30 -15.05
C LEU A 34 12.84 -1.44 -15.47
N ALA A 35 13.08 -1.84 -16.73
CA ALA A 35 14.41 -1.99 -17.31
C ALA A 35 15.03 -0.67 -17.82
N LEU A 36 14.26 0.44 -17.82
CA LEU A 36 14.79 1.75 -18.20
C LEU A 36 15.88 2.21 -17.24
N SER A 37 16.95 2.77 -17.79
CA SER A 37 18.01 3.46 -17.07
C SER A 37 18.37 4.74 -17.84
N PRO A 38 18.26 5.94 -17.23
CA PRO A 38 17.89 6.20 -15.84
C PRO A 38 16.40 5.90 -15.55
N ASP A 39 16.10 5.70 -14.27
CA ASP A 39 14.74 5.44 -13.79
C ASP A 39 13.79 6.59 -14.12
N LEU A 40 12.49 6.27 -14.19
CA LEU A 40 11.46 7.28 -14.40
C LEU A 40 11.42 8.27 -13.23
N SER A 41 11.24 9.55 -13.55
CA SER A 41 10.96 10.56 -12.52
C SER A 41 9.64 10.26 -11.81
N TYR A 42 9.49 10.72 -10.56
CA TYR A 42 8.25 10.59 -9.79
C TYR A 42 7.02 11.06 -10.58
N THR A 43 7.11 12.22 -11.24
CA THR A 43 6.01 12.79 -12.03
C THR A 43 5.67 11.95 -13.25
N SER A 44 6.67 11.41 -13.95
CA SER A 44 6.44 10.55 -15.12
C SER A 44 5.83 9.21 -14.70
N ALA A 45 6.32 8.62 -13.62
CA ALA A 45 5.80 7.38 -13.06
C ALA A 45 4.34 7.55 -12.57
N ALA A 46 4.01 8.70 -11.97
CA ALA A 46 2.64 9.01 -11.54
C ALA A 46 1.68 9.10 -12.74
N VAL A 47 2.05 9.85 -13.79
CA VAL A 47 1.24 9.96 -15.01
C VAL A 47 1.05 8.58 -15.68
N LEU A 48 2.11 7.78 -15.75
CA LEU A 48 2.01 6.42 -16.29
C LEU A 48 1.11 5.53 -15.42
N ALA A 49 1.24 5.58 -14.10
CA ALA A 49 0.37 4.81 -13.20
C ALA A 49 -1.11 5.18 -13.40
N GLU A 50 -1.40 6.47 -13.57
CA GLU A 50 -2.74 6.98 -13.84
C GLU A 50 -3.28 6.42 -15.16
N GLN A 51 -2.54 6.60 -16.25
CA GLN A 51 -2.98 6.22 -17.59
C GLN A 51 -3.04 4.69 -17.80
N LEU A 52 -2.18 3.94 -17.12
CA LEU A 52 -2.08 2.48 -17.25
C LEU A 52 -3.05 1.75 -16.33
N PHE A 53 -3.33 2.26 -15.13
CA PHE A 53 -4.02 1.47 -14.13
C PHE A 53 -5.29 2.12 -13.60
N LEU A 54 -5.36 3.45 -13.53
CA LEU A 54 -6.46 4.12 -12.82
C LEU A 54 -7.83 3.74 -13.38
N GLN A 55 -8.06 3.98 -14.67
CA GLN A 55 -9.35 3.67 -15.29
C GLN A 55 -9.70 2.19 -15.17
N ARG A 56 -8.71 1.28 -15.32
CA ARG A 56 -8.92 -0.17 -15.23
C ARG A 56 -9.33 -0.58 -13.83
N VAL A 57 -8.63 -0.10 -12.82
CA VAL A 57 -8.91 -0.35 -11.40
C VAL A 57 -10.29 0.20 -11.04
N LEU A 58 -10.61 1.44 -11.42
CA LEU A 58 -11.91 2.03 -11.11
C LEU A 58 -13.06 1.28 -11.79
N SER A 59 -12.84 0.73 -13.00
CA SER A 59 -13.83 -0.07 -13.72
C SER A 59 -13.97 -1.54 -13.26
N LEU A 60 -13.26 -1.97 -12.21
CA LEU A 60 -13.33 -3.35 -11.75
C LEU A 60 -14.72 -3.69 -11.20
N CYS A 61 -15.40 -4.62 -11.88
CA CYS A 61 -16.62 -5.27 -11.39
C CYS A 61 -16.37 -6.72 -10.89
N GLN A 62 -15.15 -7.22 -11.07
CA GLN A 62 -14.70 -8.59 -10.83
C GLN A 62 -13.27 -8.53 -10.28
N PRO A 63 -12.77 -9.61 -9.65
CA PRO A 63 -11.36 -9.68 -9.25
C PRO A 63 -10.46 -9.43 -10.47
N PRO A 64 -9.35 -8.68 -10.30
CA PRO A 64 -8.48 -8.30 -11.39
C PRO A 64 -7.90 -9.53 -12.08
N SER A 65 -7.71 -9.43 -13.39
CA SER A 65 -7.10 -10.52 -14.14
C SER A 65 -5.67 -10.78 -13.67
N ARG A 66 -5.19 -12.00 -13.86
CA ARG A 66 -3.79 -12.36 -13.54
C ARG A 66 -2.76 -11.43 -14.18
N HIS A 67 -3.06 -10.90 -15.37
CA HIS A 67 -2.14 -10.03 -16.10
C HIS A 67 -2.15 -8.63 -15.51
N LEU A 68 -3.34 -8.12 -15.13
CA LEU A 68 -3.45 -6.85 -14.44
C LEU A 68 -2.74 -6.90 -13.08
N THR A 69 -2.98 -7.93 -12.27
CA THR A 69 -2.29 -8.12 -10.98
C THR A 69 -0.78 -8.21 -11.15
N ALA A 70 -0.29 -8.98 -12.13
CA ALA A 70 1.14 -9.09 -12.40
C ALA A 70 1.75 -7.75 -12.84
N ALA A 71 1.05 -6.97 -13.67
CA ALA A 71 1.51 -5.65 -14.09
C ALA A 71 1.55 -4.66 -12.91
N LEU A 72 0.52 -4.64 -12.06
CA LEU A 72 0.45 -3.81 -10.86
C LEU A 72 1.59 -4.16 -9.90
N ALA A 73 1.75 -5.44 -9.55
CA ALA A 73 2.80 -5.93 -8.66
C ALA A 73 4.20 -5.60 -9.19
N SER A 74 4.41 -5.79 -10.50
CA SER A 74 5.67 -5.48 -11.16
C SER A 74 5.97 -3.97 -11.10
N PHE A 75 5.00 -3.12 -11.45
CA PHE A 75 5.20 -1.67 -11.43
C PHE A 75 5.39 -1.12 -10.00
N CYS A 76 4.58 -1.56 -9.04
CA CYS A 76 4.66 -1.07 -7.67
C CYS A 76 5.93 -1.54 -6.94
N SER A 77 6.60 -2.60 -7.40
CA SER A 77 7.87 -3.05 -6.82
C SER A 77 9.00 -2.02 -6.93
N LYS A 78 8.97 -1.14 -7.94
CA LYS A 78 9.99 -0.11 -8.17
C LYS A 78 9.44 1.31 -8.03
N TYR A 79 8.17 1.52 -8.38
CA TYR A 79 7.53 2.83 -8.36
C TYR A 79 6.36 2.85 -7.36
N SER A 80 6.57 2.28 -6.18
CA SER A 80 5.58 2.12 -5.10
C SER A 80 4.92 3.44 -4.69
N GLN A 81 5.72 4.49 -4.44
CA GLN A 81 5.22 5.78 -3.98
C GLN A 81 4.28 6.49 -4.98
N PRO A 82 4.68 6.77 -6.25
CA PRO A 82 3.79 7.42 -7.21
C PRO A 82 2.57 6.56 -7.52
N PHE A 83 2.73 5.23 -7.52
CA PHE A 83 1.63 4.29 -7.68
C PHE A 83 0.60 4.41 -6.57
N CYS A 84 1.01 4.38 -5.29
CA CYS A 84 0.11 4.53 -4.15
C CYS A 84 -0.59 5.89 -4.16
N ARG A 85 0.14 6.96 -4.46
CA ARG A 85 -0.42 8.32 -4.48
C ARG A 85 -1.50 8.52 -5.54
N VAL A 86 -1.41 7.81 -6.66
CA VAL A 86 -2.41 7.91 -7.74
C VAL A 86 -3.56 6.93 -7.50
N LEU A 87 -3.27 5.65 -7.36
CA LEU A 87 -4.31 4.62 -7.31
C LEU A 87 -5.04 4.58 -5.97
N VAL A 88 -4.32 4.60 -4.85
CA VAL A 88 -4.96 4.52 -3.53
C VAL A 88 -5.79 5.76 -3.29
N ALA A 89 -5.24 6.97 -3.54
CA ALA A 89 -6.00 8.21 -3.41
C ALA A 89 -7.31 8.18 -4.21
N ALA A 90 -7.26 7.71 -5.47
CA ALA A 90 -8.46 7.65 -6.30
C ALA A 90 -9.48 6.60 -5.81
N VAL A 91 -9.04 5.40 -5.42
CA VAL A 91 -9.93 4.37 -4.87
C VAL A 91 -10.60 4.84 -3.58
N LEU A 92 -9.90 5.61 -2.75
CA LEU A 92 -10.46 6.19 -1.53
C LEU A 92 -11.50 7.28 -1.80
N GLN A 93 -11.34 8.04 -2.89
CA GLN A 93 -12.26 9.11 -3.27
C GLN A 93 -13.50 8.62 -4.00
N GLU A 94 -13.49 7.40 -4.55
CA GLU A 94 -14.64 6.89 -5.29
C GLU A 94 -15.89 6.75 -4.42
N PRO A 95 -17.04 7.31 -4.82
CA PRO A 95 -18.27 7.27 -4.02
C PRO A 95 -19.04 5.92 -4.10
N GLY A 96 -18.63 4.98 -4.95
CA GLY A 96 -19.35 3.70 -5.17
C GLY A 96 -19.05 2.55 -4.19
N GLU A 97 -19.77 1.42 -4.36
CA GLU A 97 -19.54 0.10 -3.73
C GLU A 97 -18.27 -0.57 -4.30
N GLY A 98 -17.12 0.10 -4.17
CA GLY A 98 -15.85 -0.36 -4.72
C GLY A 98 -15.21 -1.51 -3.95
N ALA A 99 -15.93 -2.62 -3.76
CA ALA A 99 -15.49 -3.77 -2.99
C ALA A 99 -14.25 -4.44 -3.61
N GLU A 100 -14.22 -4.59 -4.94
CA GLU A 100 -13.09 -5.22 -5.65
C GLU A 100 -11.85 -4.31 -5.69
N GLN A 101 -12.05 -3.00 -5.84
CA GLN A 101 -10.99 -1.99 -5.79
C GLN A 101 -10.32 -1.98 -4.41
N THR A 102 -11.15 -2.03 -3.36
CA THR A 102 -10.66 -2.08 -1.99
C THR A 102 -9.88 -3.37 -1.72
N LYS A 103 -10.40 -4.53 -2.16
CA LYS A 103 -9.70 -5.82 -2.04
C LYS A 103 -8.34 -5.79 -2.73
N LEU A 104 -8.27 -5.23 -3.94
CA LEU A 104 -7.01 -5.06 -4.65
C LEU A 104 -6.02 -4.19 -3.86
N VAL A 105 -6.48 -3.08 -3.26
CA VAL A 105 -5.61 -2.26 -2.40
C VAL A 105 -5.13 -3.06 -1.18
N CYS A 106 -5.99 -3.87 -0.56
CA CYS A 106 -5.59 -4.76 0.54
C CYS A 106 -4.51 -5.75 0.10
N GLU A 107 -4.70 -6.45 -1.03
CA GLU A 107 -3.72 -7.39 -1.57
C GLU A 107 -2.37 -6.72 -1.86
N LEU A 108 -2.40 -5.51 -2.45
CA LEU A 108 -1.19 -4.74 -2.72
C LEU A 108 -0.46 -4.35 -1.43
N VAL A 109 -1.19 -3.90 -0.41
CA VAL A 109 -0.63 -3.58 0.92
C VAL A 109 -0.01 -4.81 1.56
N GLU A 110 -0.67 -5.97 1.47
CA GLU A 110 -0.23 -7.20 2.11
C GLU A 110 0.99 -7.83 1.42
N GLU A 111 1.05 -7.80 0.09
CA GLU A 111 2.01 -8.61 -0.67
C GLU A 111 3.06 -7.80 -1.45
N CYS A 112 2.75 -6.56 -1.84
CA CYS A 112 3.56 -5.84 -2.83
C CYS A 112 4.19 -4.54 -2.34
N LEU A 113 3.61 -3.87 -1.34
CA LEU A 113 4.08 -2.55 -0.89
C LEU A 113 5.15 -2.65 0.21
N GLU A 114 6.14 -1.77 0.10
CA GLU A 114 7.15 -1.52 1.13
C GLU A 114 6.53 -0.84 2.37
N PRO A 115 7.10 -1.03 3.57
CA PRO A 115 6.55 -0.48 4.81
C PRO A 115 6.37 1.04 4.77
N ASP A 116 7.27 1.76 4.09
CA ASP A 116 7.15 3.21 3.87
C ASP A 116 5.88 3.57 3.09
N CYS A 117 5.58 2.83 2.03
CA CYS A 117 4.38 3.04 1.23
C CYS A 117 3.12 2.58 1.95
N VAL A 118 3.18 1.51 2.75
CA VAL A 118 2.06 1.09 3.62
C VAL A 118 1.69 2.21 4.60
N ARG A 119 2.68 2.93 5.17
CA ARG A 119 2.42 4.10 6.02
C ARG A 119 1.77 5.25 5.24
N LEU A 120 2.18 5.49 4.00
CA LEU A 120 1.53 6.48 3.12
C LEU A 120 0.08 6.10 2.81
N VAL A 121 -0.22 4.81 2.62
CA VAL A 121 -1.60 4.33 2.43
C VAL A 121 -2.43 4.61 3.67
N LEU A 122 -1.91 4.32 4.87
CA LEU A 122 -2.63 4.62 6.12
C LEU A 122 -2.93 6.12 6.24
N SER A 123 -1.95 6.99 5.98
CA SER A 123 -2.15 8.45 6.00
C SER A 123 -3.30 8.87 5.08
N GLN A 124 -3.30 8.38 3.83
CA GLN A 124 -4.34 8.72 2.85
C GLN A 124 -5.72 8.21 3.27
N VAL A 125 -5.81 7.02 3.87
CA VAL A 125 -7.08 6.45 4.37
C VAL A 125 -7.62 7.27 5.56
N LEU A 126 -6.75 7.77 6.43
CA LEU A 126 -7.15 8.58 7.59
C LEU A 126 -7.52 10.02 7.23
N GLU A 127 -7.05 10.53 6.08
CA GLU A 127 -7.43 11.85 5.56
C GLU A 127 -8.88 11.90 5.04
N VAL A 128 -9.47 10.76 4.68
CA VAL A 128 -10.86 10.66 4.21
C VAL A 128 -11.79 10.12 5.31
N PRO A 129 -13.10 10.46 5.30
CA PRO A 129 -14.05 9.82 6.22
C PRO A 129 -14.06 8.30 5.98
N LEU A 130 -13.85 7.53 7.05
CA LEU A 130 -13.84 6.07 6.94
C LEU A 130 -15.27 5.65 6.59
N SER A 131 -15.37 4.68 5.70
CA SER A 131 -16.60 3.97 5.36
C SER A 131 -16.37 2.48 5.59
N GLU A 132 -17.43 1.68 5.65
CA GLU A 132 -17.28 0.24 5.92
C GLU A 132 -16.35 -0.46 4.93
N LYS A 133 -16.33 0.03 3.68
CA LYS A 133 -15.42 -0.44 2.64
C LYS A 133 -13.95 -0.15 2.92
N LEU A 134 -13.59 0.89 3.68
CA LEU A 134 -12.19 1.23 3.96
C LEU A 134 -11.63 0.51 5.18
N LEU A 135 -12.50 -0.04 6.03
CA LEU A 135 -12.08 -0.78 7.24
C LEU A 135 -11.15 -1.96 6.92
N PRO A 136 -11.39 -2.79 5.88
CA PRO A 136 -10.46 -3.84 5.46
C PRO A 136 -9.07 -3.31 5.08
N VAL A 137 -8.97 -2.12 4.47
CA VAL A 137 -7.67 -1.53 4.11
C VAL A 137 -6.90 -1.17 5.37
N VAL A 138 -7.55 -0.54 6.35
CA VAL A 138 -6.92 -0.24 7.64
C VAL A 138 -6.48 -1.53 8.33
N GLN A 139 -7.31 -2.59 8.31
CA GLN A 139 -6.94 -3.89 8.87
C GLN A 139 -5.72 -4.51 8.15
N ALA A 140 -5.68 -4.48 6.82
CA ALA A 140 -4.57 -4.98 6.01
C ALA A 140 -3.26 -4.23 6.32
N VAL A 141 -3.32 -2.89 6.40
CA VAL A 141 -2.17 -2.06 6.78
C VAL A 141 -1.68 -2.43 8.19
N LEU A 142 -2.57 -2.49 9.18
CA LEU A 142 -2.21 -2.83 10.55
C LEU A 142 -1.67 -4.26 10.67
N GLY A 143 -2.26 -5.21 9.95
CA GLY A 143 -1.78 -6.59 9.88
C GLY A 143 -0.38 -6.69 9.29
N ARG A 144 -0.09 -5.92 8.23
CA ARG A 144 1.22 -5.88 7.59
C ARG A 144 2.30 -5.26 8.48
N GLN A 145 1.99 -4.19 9.21
CA GLN A 145 2.92 -3.54 10.15
C GLN A 145 3.36 -4.48 11.29
N VAL A 146 2.48 -5.40 11.70
CA VAL A 146 2.81 -6.37 12.76
C VAL A 146 3.54 -7.62 12.23
N ARG A 147 3.37 -7.94 10.95
CA ARG A 147 4.08 -9.07 10.30
C ARG A 147 5.48 -8.73 9.78
N GLY A 148 6.03 -7.57 10.16
CA GLY A 148 7.43 -7.26 9.86
C GLY A 148 8.33 -8.38 10.42
N PRO A 149 9.27 -8.95 9.63
CA PRO A 149 10.24 -9.88 10.19
C PRO A 149 11.02 -9.14 11.29
N PRO A 150 11.39 -9.81 12.41
CA PRO A 150 12.24 -9.18 13.41
C PRO A 150 13.50 -8.69 12.69
N ARG A 151 13.69 -7.37 12.65
CA ARG A 151 14.94 -6.79 12.16
C ARG A 151 16.03 -7.25 13.12
N VAL A 152 16.76 -8.29 12.72
CA VAL A 152 18.00 -8.65 13.39
C VAL A 152 18.89 -7.40 13.29
N PRO A 153 19.39 -6.85 14.40
CA PRO A 153 20.31 -5.73 14.33
C PRO A 153 21.49 -6.17 13.45
N ARG A 154 21.77 -5.40 12.39
CA ARG A 154 22.99 -5.58 11.58
C ARG A 154 24.18 -5.23 12.47
N GLY A 155 24.60 -6.20 13.28
CA GLY A 155 25.76 -6.14 14.14
C GLY A 155 26.29 -7.56 14.32
N PHE A 156 27.59 -7.72 14.04
CA PHE A 156 28.40 -8.94 14.17
C PHE A 156 28.42 -9.91 12.98
N CYS A 157 29.09 -9.49 11.90
CA CYS A 157 30.07 -10.39 11.29
C CYS A 157 31.39 -10.26 12.06
N ALA A 158 31.72 -11.22 12.93
CA ALA A 158 33.10 -11.49 13.32
C ALA A 158 33.26 -12.92 13.90
N SER A 159 33.93 -13.75 13.12
CA SER A 159 34.82 -14.87 13.50
C SER A 159 34.36 -15.96 14.48
N ALA A 160 34.17 -17.15 13.88
CA ALA A 160 34.69 -18.46 14.29
C ALA A 160 34.79 -18.84 15.78
N GLY A 161 34.00 -19.85 16.17
CA GLY A 161 34.44 -20.87 17.12
C GLY A 161 34.02 -20.70 18.58
N ALA A 162 32.72 -20.75 18.90
CA ALA A 162 32.27 -21.10 20.25
C ALA A 162 30.83 -21.67 20.21
N ARG A 163 30.57 -22.74 20.97
CA ARG A 163 29.22 -23.30 21.16
C ARG A 163 28.31 -22.25 21.83
N PRO A 164 27.07 -22.05 21.36
CA PRO A 164 26.16 -21.11 22.02
C PRO A 164 25.57 -21.71 23.30
N GLN A 165 25.61 -20.95 24.40
CA GLN A 165 24.81 -21.20 25.61
C GLN A 165 23.40 -20.63 25.44
N PRO A 166 22.35 -21.24 26.03
CA PRO A 166 21.00 -20.70 25.99
C PRO A 166 20.74 -19.85 27.24
N SER A 167 21.10 -18.57 27.19
CA SER A 167 20.76 -17.63 28.26
C SER A 167 20.66 -16.21 27.73
N SER A 168 19.58 -15.95 27.00
CA SER A 168 19.03 -14.60 26.88
C SER A 168 17.51 -14.74 26.74
N PRO A 169 16.70 -14.05 27.57
CA PRO A 169 15.28 -13.98 27.32
C PRO A 169 15.10 -13.35 25.94
N MET A 170 14.49 -14.12 25.05
CA MET A 170 14.10 -13.69 23.71
C MET A 170 12.98 -12.68 23.88
N VAL A 171 13.33 -11.42 24.18
CA VAL A 171 12.38 -10.31 24.09
C VAL A 171 12.13 -10.15 22.59
N PRO A 172 10.88 -10.30 22.10
CA PRO A 172 10.59 -9.98 20.73
C PRO A 172 10.76 -8.47 20.61
N LEU A 173 11.81 -8.03 19.91
CA LEU A 173 11.95 -6.65 19.45
C LEU A 173 10.86 -6.41 18.39
N PHE A 174 9.61 -6.26 18.83
CA PHE A 174 8.52 -5.69 18.05
C PHE A 174 8.86 -4.23 17.83
N GLN A 175 9.39 -3.89 16.65
CA GLN A 175 9.50 -2.49 16.28
C GLN A 175 9.50 -2.30 14.77
N GLU A 176 8.29 -2.28 14.22
CA GLU A 176 7.83 -1.10 13.49
C GLU A 176 6.50 -0.67 14.09
N VAL A 177 6.61 -0.11 15.31
CA VAL A 177 5.54 0.66 15.92
C VAL A 177 5.18 1.79 14.96
N LEU A 178 3.92 1.85 14.56
CA LEU A 178 3.37 2.99 13.84
C LEU A 178 3.79 4.30 14.55
N PRO A 179 4.26 5.33 13.84
CA PRO A 179 4.62 6.60 14.47
C PRO A 179 3.51 7.08 15.40
N PRO A 180 3.83 7.60 16.60
CA PRO A 180 2.81 7.98 17.59
C PRO A 180 1.80 8.96 17.00
N ASP A 181 2.24 9.91 16.17
CA ASP A 181 1.36 10.86 15.48
C ASP A 181 0.31 10.18 14.58
N LEU A 182 0.71 9.12 13.86
CA LEU A 182 -0.20 8.35 13.00
C LEU A 182 -1.11 7.44 13.83
N PHE A 183 -0.63 6.93 14.95
CA PHE A 183 -1.43 6.13 15.88
C PHE A 183 -2.51 7.01 16.56
N ASP A 184 -2.14 8.19 17.03
CA ASP A 184 -3.09 9.14 17.62
C ASP A 184 -4.13 9.57 16.61
N LEU A 185 -3.72 9.86 15.37
CA LEU A 185 -4.64 10.17 14.29
C LEU A 185 -5.60 9.00 13.99
N LEU A 186 -5.09 7.76 13.98
CA LEU A 186 -5.90 6.56 13.80
C LEU A 186 -6.94 6.43 14.92
N VAL A 187 -6.52 6.51 16.18
CA VAL A 187 -7.41 6.39 17.35
C VAL A 187 -8.45 7.51 17.34
N LEU A 188 -8.04 8.75 17.13
CA LEU A 188 -8.96 9.90 17.04
C LEU A 188 -9.98 9.72 15.91
N THR A 189 -9.53 9.25 14.74
CA THR A 189 -10.40 9.03 13.58
C THR A 189 -11.41 7.92 13.85
N LEU A 190 -10.98 6.81 14.47
CA LEU A 190 -11.87 5.72 14.87
C LEU A 190 -12.87 6.20 15.93
N CYS A 191 -12.41 6.83 17.02
CA CYS A 191 -13.27 7.36 18.07
C CYS A 191 -14.32 8.34 17.55
N ARG A 192 -13.94 9.26 16.66
CA ARG A 192 -14.87 10.23 16.05
C ARG A 192 -15.97 9.56 15.23
N GLN A 193 -15.66 8.44 14.60
CA GLN A 193 -16.55 7.75 13.67
C GLN A 193 -17.26 6.54 14.30
N ALA A 194 -16.90 6.16 15.52
CA ALA A 194 -17.55 5.10 16.31
C ALA A 194 -19.09 5.13 16.26
N PRO A 195 -19.79 6.28 16.42
CA PRO A 195 -21.26 6.29 16.34
C PRO A 195 -21.80 5.90 14.96
N ALA A 196 -21.07 6.16 13.87
CA ALA A 196 -21.47 5.77 12.52
C ALA A 196 -21.32 4.26 12.27
N PHE A 197 -20.49 3.57 13.07
CA PHE A 197 -20.17 2.15 12.92
C PHE A 197 -20.66 1.29 14.09
N ALA A 198 -21.62 1.77 14.88
CA ALA A 198 -22.07 1.11 16.11
C ALA A 198 -22.55 -0.34 15.91
N ALA A 199 -23.09 -0.68 14.73
CA ALA A 199 -23.53 -2.04 14.38
C ALA A 199 -22.52 -2.82 13.51
N SER A 200 -21.37 -2.23 13.17
CA SER A 200 -20.43 -2.80 12.21
C SER A 200 -19.48 -3.80 12.87
N LEU A 201 -19.61 -5.07 12.50
CA LEU A 201 -18.72 -6.14 12.97
C LEU A 201 -17.26 -5.91 12.52
N SER A 202 -17.06 -5.34 11.34
CA SER A 202 -15.74 -5.01 10.80
C SER A 202 -15.04 -3.96 11.64
N TYR A 203 -15.79 -2.96 12.12
CA TYR A 203 -15.27 -1.92 13.01
C TYR A 203 -14.92 -2.49 14.40
N ALA A 204 -15.77 -3.36 14.96
CA ALA A 204 -15.49 -4.03 16.23
C ALA A 204 -14.22 -4.91 16.16
N LYS A 205 -14.04 -5.66 15.07
CA LYS A 205 -12.82 -6.45 14.81
C LYS A 205 -11.59 -5.56 14.70
N LEU A 206 -11.70 -4.43 13.99
CA LEU A 206 -10.61 -3.46 13.85
C LEU A 206 -10.21 -2.87 15.20
N LEU A 207 -11.17 -2.39 16.00
CA LEU A 207 -10.90 -1.86 17.34
C LEU A 207 -10.26 -2.91 18.24
N THR A 208 -10.77 -4.14 18.20
CA THR A 208 -10.18 -5.24 18.98
C THR A 208 -8.73 -5.47 18.56
N ALA A 209 -8.45 -5.51 17.24
CA ALA A 209 -7.09 -5.66 16.73
C ALA A 209 -6.18 -4.48 17.14
N VAL A 210 -6.62 -3.23 17.03
CA VAL A 210 -5.85 -2.06 17.47
C VAL A 210 -5.54 -2.16 18.97
N LEU A 211 -6.57 -2.45 19.78
CA LEU A 211 -6.45 -2.57 21.22
C LEU A 211 -5.64 -3.78 21.67
N THR A 212 -5.53 -4.86 20.88
CA THR A 212 -4.66 -6.00 21.21
C THR A 212 -3.23 -5.79 20.73
N MET A 213 -3.05 -5.14 19.58
CA MET A 213 -1.74 -4.97 18.95
C MET A 213 -0.93 -3.82 19.56
N TYR A 214 -1.60 -2.78 20.04
CA TYR A 214 -0.96 -1.55 20.55
C TYR A 214 -1.11 -1.39 22.07
N GLN A 215 -1.36 -2.47 22.82
CA GLN A 215 -1.52 -2.44 24.29
C GLN A 215 -0.35 -1.79 25.03
N SER A 216 0.86 -1.87 24.48
CA SER A 216 2.06 -1.27 25.06
C SER A 216 2.13 0.24 24.92
N GLN A 217 1.38 0.84 23.99
CA GLN A 217 1.35 2.30 23.74
C GLN A 217 0.15 3.00 24.38
N VAL A 218 -0.90 2.25 24.70
CA VAL A 218 -2.11 2.76 25.37
C VAL A 218 -1.93 2.78 26.92
N ARG A 219 -0.79 2.31 27.43
CA ARG A 219 -0.49 2.25 28.87
C ARG A 219 0.32 3.44 29.37
#